data_AF-A0A925TZ75-F1
#
_entry.id   AF-A0A925TZ75-F1
#
_cell.length_a   1.000
_cell.length_b   1.000
_cell.length_c   1.000
_cell.angle_alpha   90.00
_cell.angle_beta   90.00
_cell.angle_gamma   90.00
#
_symmetry.space_group_name_H-M   'P 1'
#
loop_
_entity.id
_entity.type
_entity.pdbx_description
1 polymer ?
#
loop_
_entity_poly.entity_id
_entity_poly.type
_entity_poly.pdbx_seq_one_letter_code
_entity_poly.pdbx_strand_id
1 'polypeptide(L)'
;MAFMHHTNPKQVIGLIVVSTVLLCATIITNNKTDSSKANDLAEPSAAVKELDGKLLTDLRSQEIEIDEKTKCIMECTNVSETELKSLFAIENVNYEKCEKGNCHLTSYTIEGKTNDGKQLSFKLDSGEDGNSLRELNVNDINCGCI
;
A
#
# COMPACT_ATOMS: atom_id res chain seq x y z
N MET A 1 47.42 -39.92 -46.51
CA MET A 1 48.43 -38.86 -46.38
C MET A 1 48.23 -38.23 -45.01
N ALA A 2 49.18 -38.45 -44.11
CA ALA A 2 49.12 -38.01 -42.72
C ALA A 2 49.75 -36.63 -42.60
N PHE A 3 48.99 -35.66 -42.08
CA PHE A 3 49.53 -34.35 -41.73
C PHE A 3 49.79 -34.33 -40.23
N MET A 4 51.06 -34.52 -39.88
CA MET A 4 51.65 -34.04 -38.63
C MET A 4 51.55 -32.52 -38.60
N HIS A 5 51.05 -31.95 -37.51
CA HIS A 5 51.38 -30.58 -37.12
C HIS A 5 52.01 -30.58 -35.73
N HIS A 6 53.20 -29.99 -35.72
CA HIS A 6 54.17 -29.92 -34.66
C HIS A 6 53.82 -28.73 -33.77
N THR A 7 53.39 -28.95 -32.52
CA THR A 7 53.11 -27.85 -31.58
C THR A 7 54.30 -27.62 -30.64
N ASN A 8 54.82 -26.38 -30.69
CA ASN A 8 55.91 -25.89 -29.86
C ASN A 8 55.44 -25.56 -28.42
N PRO A 9 56.16 -25.97 -27.37
CA PRO A 9 55.69 -25.92 -25.98
C PRO A 9 55.82 -24.55 -25.27
N LYS A 10 56.14 -23.45 -25.96
CA LYS A 10 56.52 -22.16 -25.34
C LYS A 10 55.45 -21.07 -25.33
N GLN A 11 54.21 -21.34 -25.73
CA GLN A 11 53.10 -20.36 -25.61
C GLN A 11 51.87 -20.88 -24.85
N VAL A 12 52.01 -22.02 -24.17
CA VAL A 12 50.99 -22.59 -23.27
C VAL A 12 50.83 -21.79 -21.96
N ILE A 13 51.65 -20.74 -21.75
CA ILE A 13 51.62 -19.89 -20.54
C ILE A 13 50.71 -18.65 -20.71
N GLY A 14 50.10 -18.45 -21.88
CA GLY A 14 49.12 -17.36 -22.13
C GLY A 14 47.67 -17.67 -21.74
N LEU A 15 47.39 -18.81 -21.11
CA LEU A 15 46.05 -19.40 -21.00
C LEU A 15 45.55 -19.59 -19.54
N ILE A 16 45.98 -18.73 -18.61
CA ILE A 16 45.51 -18.78 -17.20
C ILE A 16 44.93 -17.43 -16.69
N VAL A 17 44.95 -16.34 -17.47
CA VAL A 17 44.44 -15.02 -17.03
C VAL A 17 43.09 -14.64 -17.66
N VAL A 18 42.44 -15.55 -18.40
CA VAL A 18 41.14 -15.29 -19.07
C VAL A 18 40.09 -16.32 -18.63
N SER A 19 39.76 -16.35 -17.33
CA SER A 19 38.61 -17.12 -16.81
C SER A 19 37.87 -16.45 -15.64
N THR A 20 38.13 -15.17 -15.34
CA THR A 20 37.41 -14.41 -14.29
C THR A 20 36.69 -13.17 -14.83
N VAL A 21 36.39 -13.12 -16.13
CA VAL A 21 35.58 -12.05 -16.74
C VAL A 21 34.60 -12.67 -17.74
N LEU A 22 33.73 -13.56 -17.25
CA LEU A 22 32.73 -14.21 -18.11
C LEU A 22 31.51 -14.64 -17.28
N LEU A 23 30.82 -13.67 -16.64
CA LEU A 23 29.53 -13.94 -15.97
C LEU A 23 28.57 -12.73 -15.85
N CYS A 24 28.75 -11.63 -16.60
CA CYS A 24 27.87 -10.44 -16.44
C CYS A 24 27.27 -9.81 -17.72
N ALA A 25 27.27 -10.46 -18.89
CA ALA A 25 26.89 -9.74 -20.13
C ALA A 25 25.90 -10.46 -21.08
N THR A 26 25.05 -11.33 -20.56
CA THR A 26 23.86 -11.84 -21.29
C THR A 26 22.79 -12.08 -20.24
N ILE A 27 21.75 -11.25 -20.09
CA ILE A 27 20.58 -11.18 -20.97
C ILE A 27 19.92 -9.82 -20.70
N ILE A 28 20.05 -8.86 -21.61
CA ILE A 28 19.10 -7.74 -21.72
C ILE A 28 18.65 -7.74 -23.18
N THR A 29 17.60 -8.52 -23.45
CA THR A 29 16.81 -8.40 -24.67
C THR A 29 15.36 -8.33 -24.25
N ASN A 30 14.75 -7.21 -24.64
CA ASN A 30 13.35 -6.86 -24.56
C ASN A 30 12.40 -8.06 -24.67
N ASN A 31 11.44 -8.14 -23.74
CA ASN A 31 10.04 -8.31 -24.11
C ASN A 31 9.11 -7.92 -22.96
N LYS A 32 8.20 -6.99 -23.30
CA LYS A 32 6.85 -6.78 -22.76
C LYS A 32 6.41 -7.76 -21.68
N THR A 33 6.06 -7.21 -20.51
CA THR A 33 4.74 -7.39 -19.90
C THR A 33 4.58 -6.17 -18.99
N ASP A 34 3.81 -5.15 -19.37
CA ASP A 34 2.38 -5.09 -19.07
C ASP A 34 2.00 -5.90 -17.81
N SER A 35 2.61 -5.58 -16.67
CA SER A 35 2.01 -5.89 -15.36
C SER A 35 1.20 -4.70 -14.86
N SER A 36 0.37 -4.12 -15.73
CA SER A 36 -1.00 -3.82 -15.34
C SER A 36 -1.71 -5.15 -15.07
N LYS A 37 -1.46 -5.76 -13.91
CA LYS A 37 -2.29 -6.80 -13.28
C LYS A 37 -1.72 -7.20 -11.91
N ALA A 38 -2.08 -6.39 -10.92
CA ALA A 38 -2.55 -6.90 -9.64
C ALA A 38 -3.81 -6.03 -9.32
N ASN A 39 -4.90 -6.15 -10.07
CA ASN A 39 -6.01 -7.02 -9.66
C ASN A 39 -5.60 -8.20 -8.80
N ASP A 40 -5.28 -7.91 -7.54
CA ASP A 40 -5.68 -8.68 -6.37
C ASP A 40 -5.39 -7.78 -5.17
N LEU A 41 -6.27 -7.82 -4.18
CA LEU A 41 -6.18 -7.09 -2.90
C LEU A 41 -4.99 -7.65 -2.09
N ALA A 42 -3.79 -7.57 -2.63
CA ALA A 42 -2.58 -8.01 -1.99
C ALA A 42 -2.25 -7.02 -0.88
N GLU A 43 -2.17 -7.54 0.34
CA GLU A 43 -1.74 -6.80 1.52
C GLU A 43 -0.47 -5.98 1.22
N PRO A 44 -0.43 -4.68 1.60
CA PRO A 44 0.70 -3.83 1.28
C PRO A 44 1.99 -4.31 1.92
N SER A 45 3.12 -4.01 1.26
CA SER A 45 4.46 -4.26 1.80
C SER A 45 4.67 -3.54 3.15
N ALA A 46 5.57 -4.05 3.99
CA ALA A 46 5.87 -3.46 5.30
C ALA A 46 6.27 -1.97 5.22
N ALA A 47 7.03 -1.57 4.19
CA ALA A 47 7.42 -0.18 4.00
C ALA A 47 6.22 0.73 3.70
N VAL A 48 5.22 0.23 2.94
CA VAL A 48 3.99 0.98 2.68
C VAL A 48 3.16 1.13 3.95
N LYS A 49 3.06 0.07 4.76
CA LYS A 49 2.36 0.13 6.06
C LYS A 49 2.99 1.10 7.04
N GLU A 50 4.32 1.23 7.04
CA GLU A 50 5.03 2.20 7.86
C GLU A 50 4.68 3.64 7.46
N LEU A 51 4.66 3.92 6.15
CA LEU A 51 4.25 5.22 5.62
C LEU A 51 2.78 5.52 5.91
N ASP A 52 1.89 4.56 5.69
CA ASP A 52 0.47 4.67 6.02
C ASP A 52 0.27 4.96 7.51
N GLY A 53 0.92 4.21 8.39
CA GLY A 53 0.83 4.40 9.84
C GLY A 53 1.33 5.77 10.30
N LYS A 54 2.40 6.28 9.66
CA LYS A 54 2.89 7.64 9.92
C LYS A 54 1.88 8.69 9.48
N LEU A 55 1.35 8.58 8.26
CA LEU A 55 0.34 9.52 7.76
C LEU A 55 -0.91 9.53 8.64
N LEU A 56 -1.42 8.35 9.01
CA LEU A 56 -2.57 8.23 9.91
C LEU A 56 -2.31 8.91 11.26
N THR A 57 -1.10 8.77 11.80
CA THR A 57 -0.69 9.45 13.03
C THR A 57 -0.71 10.98 12.86
N ASP A 58 -0.17 11.48 11.75
CA ASP A 58 -0.13 12.91 11.45
C ASP A 58 -1.57 13.49 11.29
N LEU A 59 -2.46 12.74 10.64
CA LEU A 59 -3.86 13.13 10.41
C LEU A 59 -4.68 13.30 11.69
N ARG A 60 -4.27 12.68 12.81
CA ARG A 60 -4.96 12.83 14.10
C ARG A 60 -4.95 14.27 14.62
N SER A 61 -3.94 15.05 14.25
CA SER A 61 -3.79 16.45 14.66
C SER A 61 -4.28 17.46 13.63
N GLN A 62 -4.68 16.99 12.44
CA GLN A 62 -5.13 17.83 11.35
C GLN A 62 -6.64 18.07 11.40
N GLU A 63 -7.08 19.15 10.74
CA GLU A 63 -8.49 19.37 10.46
C GLU A 63 -8.97 18.34 9.41
N ILE A 64 -10.15 17.77 9.66
CA ILE A 64 -10.78 16.78 8.80
C ILE A 64 -12.17 17.30 8.45
N GLU A 65 -12.45 17.46 7.17
CA GLU A 65 -13.79 17.77 6.70
C GLU A 65 -14.68 16.53 6.83
N ILE A 66 -15.85 16.68 7.43
CA ILE A 66 -16.79 15.58 7.60
C ILE A 66 -18.01 15.86 6.72
N ASP A 67 -18.36 14.90 5.86
CA ASP A 67 -19.53 15.04 4.99
C ASP A 67 -20.85 15.10 5.78
N GLU A 68 -21.90 15.64 5.17
CA GLU A 68 -23.18 15.87 5.86
C GLU A 68 -23.81 14.57 6.37
N LYS A 69 -23.71 13.51 5.57
CA LYS A 69 -24.23 12.20 5.93
C LYS A 69 -23.52 11.63 7.15
N THR A 70 -22.20 11.73 7.23
CA THR A 70 -21.42 11.25 8.37
C THR A 70 -21.70 12.09 9.60
N LYS A 71 -21.81 13.42 9.47
CA LYS A 71 -22.23 14.30 10.57
C LYS A 71 -23.58 13.85 11.15
N CYS A 72 -24.57 13.59 10.31
CA CYS A 72 -25.88 13.08 10.74
C CYS A 72 -25.77 11.76 11.52
N ILE A 73 -24.94 10.81 11.05
CA ILE A 73 -24.73 9.53 11.72
C ILE A 73 -24.00 9.72 13.06
N MET A 74 -22.99 10.60 13.11
CA MET A 74 -22.28 10.94 14.34
C MET A 74 -23.23 11.52 15.38
N GLU A 75 -24.09 12.46 15.00
CA GLU A 75 -25.10 13.04 15.90
C GLU A 75 -26.10 12.00 16.41
N CYS A 76 -26.62 11.16 15.51
CA CYS A 76 -27.56 10.09 15.84
C CYS A 76 -26.96 9.03 16.79
N THR A 77 -25.68 8.71 16.62
CA THR A 77 -24.99 7.65 17.38
C THR A 77 -24.19 8.19 18.57
N ASN A 78 -24.15 9.51 18.74
CA ASN A 78 -23.33 10.23 19.72
C ASN A 78 -21.84 9.88 19.62
N VAL A 79 -21.35 9.65 18.39
CA VAL A 79 -19.93 9.38 18.10
C VAL A 79 -19.24 10.71 17.85
N SER A 80 -18.17 10.99 18.61
CA SER A 80 -17.40 12.22 18.45
C SER A 80 -16.29 12.09 17.40
N GLU A 81 -15.87 13.22 16.82
CA GLU A 81 -14.72 13.24 15.91
C GLU A 81 -13.45 12.73 16.59
N THR A 82 -13.23 13.07 17.86
CA THR A 82 -12.10 12.58 18.66
C THR A 82 -12.09 11.05 18.75
N GLU A 83 -13.26 10.44 18.86
CA GLU A 83 -13.40 8.98 18.89
C GLU A 83 -13.06 8.37 17.52
N LEU A 84 -13.51 8.96 16.42
CA LEU A 84 -13.12 8.52 15.07
C LEU A 84 -11.60 8.68 14.84
N LYS A 85 -11.02 9.82 15.23
CA LYS A 85 -9.57 10.08 15.16
C LYS A 85 -8.75 9.12 16.00
N SER A 86 -9.29 8.59 17.09
CA SER A 86 -8.61 7.57 17.88
C SER A 86 -8.41 6.25 17.11
N LEU A 87 -9.21 6.03 16.06
CA LEU A 87 -9.13 4.86 15.20
C LEU A 87 -8.16 5.04 14.01
N PHE A 88 -7.52 6.21 13.86
CA PHE A 88 -6.53 6.47 12.80
C PHE A 88 -5.21 5.77 13.13
N ALA A 89 -5.23 4.45 13.00
CA ALA A 89 -4.14 3.56 13.34
C ALA A 89 -4.10 2.42 12.32
N ILE A 90 -2.88 1.95 12.03
CA ILE A 90 -2.64 1.00 10.93
C ILE A 90 -3.38 -0.32 11.13
N GLU A 91 -3.57 -0.74 12.39
CA GLU A 91 -4.29 -1.95 12.77
C GLU A 91 -5.79 -1.90 12.47
N ASN A 92 -6.36 -0.71 12.30
CA ASN A 92 -7.76 -0.51 11.97
C ASN A 92 -7.99 -0.35 10.46
N VAL A 93 -6.94 -0.33 9.65
CA VAL A 93 -7.06 -0.18 8.20
C VAL A 93 -7.50 -1.51 7.58
N ASN A 94 -8.64 -1.50 6.89
CA ASN A 94 -9.10 -2.61 6.08
C ASN A 94 -8.70 -2.41 4.61
N TYR A 95 -7.54 -2.98 4.24
CA TYR A 95 -7.01 -2.94 2.87
C TYR A 95 -7.82 -3.76 1.86
N GLU A 96 -8.68 -4.68 2.31
CA GLU A 96 -9.55 -5.44 1.41
C GLU A 96 -10.76 -4.63 0.93
N LYS A 97 -11.17 -3.63 1.72
CA LYS A 97 -12.37 -2.81 1.49
C LYS A 97 -12.07 -1.41 0.97
N CYS A 98 -10.81 -1.03 0.84
CA CYS A 98 -10.43 0.24 0.25
C CYS A 98 -10.79 0.34 -1.23
N GLU A 99 -10.85 1.55 -1.75
CA GLU A 99 -11.13 1.79 -3.16
C GLU A 99 -9.99 1.31 -4.06
N LYS A 100 -10.36 0.56 -5.11
CA LYS A 100 -9.39 0.03 -6.08
C LYS A 100 -8.61 1.17 -6.73
N GLY A 101 -7.28 1.12 -6.58
CA GLY A 101 -6.35 2.10 -7.17
C GLY A 101 -6.00 3.29 -6.27
N ASN A 102 -6.73 3.51 -5.16
CA ASN A 102 -6.46 4.57 -4.18
C ASN A 102 -6.17 4.04 -2.77
N CYS A 103 -6.14 2.73 -2.59
CA CYS A 103 -5.64 2.11 -1.38
C CYS A 103 -4.20 2.55 -1.13
N HIS A 104 -3.89 2.99 0.09
CA HIS A 104 -2.58 3.51 0.53
C HIS A 104 -2.34 4.99 0.22
N LEU A 105 -1.62 5.64 1.12
CA LEU A 105 -1.14 7.02 1.07
C LEU A 105 -2.18 8.14 0.97
N THR A 106 -3.37 7.89 0.42
CA THR A 106 -4.38 8.94 0.19
C THR A 106 -5.80 8.52 0.50
N SER A 107 -6.12 7.22 0.55
CA SER A 107 -7.46 6.76 0.93
C SER A 107 -7.41 5.47 1.76
N TYR A 108 -8.20 5.46 2.84
CA TYR A 108 -8.24 4.40 3.82
C TYR A 108 -9.68 4.04 4.16
N THR A 109 -9.98 2.75 4.24
CA THR A 109 -11.16 2.26 4.95
C THR A 109 -10.74 1.86 6.35
N ILE A 110 -11.30 2.51 7.36
CA ILE A 110 -11.00 2.29 8.76
C ILE A 110 -12.18 1.56 9.40
N GLU A 111 -11.90 0.42 10.02
CA GLU A 111 -12.87 -0.36 10.79
C GLU A 111 -12.40 -0.51 12.23
N GLY A 112 -13.28 -0.23 13.17
CA GLY A 112 -12.90 -0.21 14.58
C GLY A 112 -14.10 -0.27 15.52
N LYS A 113 -13.82 0.00 16.79
CA LYS A 113 -14.83 0.05 17.83
C LYS A 113 -14.69 1.34 18.64
N THR A 114 -15.83 1.94 18.97
CA THR A 114 -15.88 3.06 19.90
C THR A 114 -15.55 2.63 21.32
N ASN A 115 -15.34 3.58 22.23
CA ASN A 115 -15.11 3.28 23.64
C ASN A 115 -16.32 2.57 24.29
N ASP A 116 -17.52 2.84 23.77
CA ASP A 116 -18.77 2.19 24.17
C ASP A 116 -18.99 0.82 23.49
N GLY A 117 -18.04 0.36 22.68
CA GLY A 117 -18.07 -0.96 22.03
C GLY A 117 -18.89 -1.03 20.73
N LYS A 118 -19.40 0.09 20.22
CA LYS A 118 -20.09 0.13 18.91
C LYS A 118 -19.09 -0.12 17.81
N GLN A 119 -19.37 -1.10 16.95
CA GLN A 119 -18.53 -1.36 15.79
C GLN A 119 -18.88 -0.41 14.66
N LEU A 120 -17.87 0.19 14.04
CA LEU A 120 -18.06 1.16 12.98
C LEU A 120 -17.02 1.01 11.87
N SER A 121 -17.35 1.55 10.69
CA SER A 121 -16.51 1.63 9.51
C SER A 121 -16.65 3.02 8.89
N PHE A 122 -15.59 3.60 8.37
CA PHE A 122 -15.64 4.85 7.61
C PHE A 122 -14.49 4.93 6.60
N LYS A 123 -14.58 5.87 5.66
CA LYS A 123 -13.50 6.21 4.75
C LYS A 123 -12.81 7.50 5.19
N LEU A 124 -11.50 7.49 5.12
CA LEU A 124 -10.63 8.64 5.37
C LEU A 124 -9.80 8.88 4.12
N ASP A 125 -9.89 10.09 3.59
CA ASP A 125 -9.14 10.51 2.42
C ASP A 125 -8.25 11.69 2.75
N SER A 126 -7.03 11.67 2.24
CA SER A 126 -6.01 12.71 2.41
C SER A 126 -5.46 13.07 1.05
N GLY A 127 -5.51 14.35 0.70
CA GLY A 127 -5.07 14.85 -0.60
C GLY A 127 -4.88 16.36 -0.65
N GLU A 128 -4.64 16.87 -1.84
CA GLU A 128 -4.41 18.30 -2.09
C GLU A 128 -5.63 19.17 -1.74
N ASP A 129 -6.84 18.61 -1.89
CA ASP A 129 -8.11 19.28 -1.56
C ASP A 129 -8.43 19.25 -0.06
N GLY A 130 -7.53 18.71 0.76
CA GLY A 130 -7.71 18.55 2.20
C GLY A 130 -7.96 17.11 2.62
N ASN A 131 -8.28 16.94 3.90
CA ASN A 131 -8.57 15.64 4.48
C ASN A 131 -10.07 15.52 4.70
N SER A 132 -10.67 14.38 4.36
CA SER A 132 -12.11 14.18 4.53
C SER A 132 -12.46 12.83 5.15
N LEU A 133 -13.53 12.81 5.94
CA LEU A 133 -14.13 11.62 6.52
C LEU A 133 -15.54 11.47 5.95
N ARG A 134 -15.80 10.31 5.36
CA ARG A 134 -17.08 10.00 4.72
C ARG A 134 -17.49 8.55 4.96
N GLU A 135 -18.72 8.24 4.55
CA GLU A 135 -19.28 6.89 4.59
C GLU A 135 -19.23 6.22 5.98
N LEU A 136 -19.41 6.99 7.06
CA LEU A 136 -19.53 6.37 8.39
C LEU A 136 -20.72 5.40 8.41
N ASN A 137 -20.45 4.20 8.91
CA ASN A 137 -21.41 3.16 9.16
C ASN A 137 -21.21 2.67 10.59
N VAL A 138 -22.29 2.60 11.37
CA VAL A 138 -22.29 2.06 12.73
C VAL A 138 -23.21 0.84 12.72
N ASN A 139 -22.67 -0.32 13.11
CA ASN A 139 -23.42 -1.56 13.11
C ASN A 139 -24.66 -1.45 14.01
N ASP A 140 -25.74 -2.10 13.57
CA ASP A 140 -27.01 -2.26 14.31
C ASP A 140 -27.77 -0.95 14.61
N ILE A 141 -27.45 0.15 13.91
CA ILE A 141 -28.17 1.43 14.04
C ILE A 141 -28.57 1.96 12.65
N ASN A 142 -29.84 2.35 12.50
CA ASN A 142 -30.34 3.01 11.30
C ASN A 142 -30.77 4.44 11.63
N CYS A 143 -29.96 5.41 11.23
CA CYS A 143 -30.17 6.84 11.51
C CYS A 143 -31.03 7.56 10.47
N GLY A 144 -31.42 6.92 9.36
CA GLY A 144 -32.23 7.56 8.32
C GLY A 144 -31.58 8.77 7.63
N CYS A 145 -30.24 8.89 7.70
CA CYS A 145 -29.48 9.97 7.06
C CYS A 145 -29.45 9.77 5.54
N ILE A 146 -30.02 10.72 4.78
CA ILE A 146 -30.11 10.73 3.31
C ILE A 146 -29.01 11.62 2.75
#